data_AF-A0A3D6C0H6-F1
#
_entry.id   AF-A0A3D6C0H6-F1
#
_cell.length_a   1.000
_cell.length_b   1.000
_cell.length_c   1.000
_cell.angle_alpha   90.00
_cell.angle_beta   90.00
_cell.angle_gamma   90.00
#
_symmetry.space_group_name_H-M   'P 1'
#
loop_
_entity.id
_entity.type
_entity.pdbx_description
1 polymer ?
#
loop_
_entity_poly.entity_id
_entity_poly.type
_entity_poly.pdbx_seq_one_letter_code
_entity_poly.pdbx_strand_id
1 'polypeptide(L)'
;MISPKLVEVGRHLNIELLTNTELLELDGEQGNFTAKIKEKPRFVDISKCTSCGECTKVCPVDTPSEHNEKLAPRKAIFKQYEQAIPGAYGISKRSIAPCKATCPAHVSIQG
;
A
#
# COMPACT_ATOMS: atom_id res chain seq x y z
N MET A 1 -20.80 12.88 -1.42
CA MET A 1 -20.06 12.13 -0.38
C MET A 1 -19.85 10.70 -0.85
N ILE A 2 -18.60 10.27 -1.07
CA ILE A 2 -18.29 8.91 -1.55
C ILE A 2 -18.02 7.92 -0.40
N SER A 3 -17.75 8.43 0.81
CA SER A 3 -17.37 7.65 1.99
C SER A 3 -18.34 6.53 2.36
N PRO A 4 -19.69 6.69 2.32
CA PRO A 4 -20.60 5.59 2.65
C PRO A 4 -20.47 4.40 1.71
N LYS A 5 -20.27 4.65 0.41
CA LYS A 5 -20.13 3.59 -0.59
C LYS A 5 -18.80 2.84 -0.47
N LEU A 6 -17.72 3.54 -0.15
CA LEU A 6 -16.43 2.89 0.10
C LEU A 6 -16.51 1.94 1.31
N VAL A 7 -17.24 2.32 2.37
CA VAL A 7 -17.43 1.47 3.56
C VAL A 7 -18.30 0.25 3.24
N GLU A 8 -19.36 0.45 2.47
CA GLU A 8 -20.27 -0.62 2.04
C GLU A 8 -19.51 -1.68 1.23
N VAL A 9 -18.74 -1.26 0.22
CA VAL A 9 -17.90 -2.16 -0.59
C VAL A 9 -16.82 -2.81 0.28
N GLY A 10 -16.22 -2.05 1.20
CA GLY A 10 -15.24 -2.49 2.19
C GLY A 10 -15.66 -3.70 3.04
N ARG A 11 -16.97 -3.88 3.25
CA ARG A 11 -17.54 -4.89 4.15
C ARG A 11 -18.42 -5.90 3.42
N HIS A 12 -18.46 -5.84 2.09
CA HIS A 12 -19.35 -6.66 1.29
C HIS A 12 -18.78 -8.08 1.12
N LEU A 13 -19.56 -9.11 1.49
CA LEU A 13 -19.09 -10.50 1.50
C LEU A 13 -18.79 -11.08 0.10
N ASN A 14 -19.47 -10.57 -0.93
CA ASN A 14 -19.28 -11.05 -2.32
C ASN A 14 -18.29 -10.18 -3.12
N ILE A 15 -17.56 -9.28 -2.48
CA ILE A 15 -16.58 -8.42 -3.16
C ILE A 15 -15.23 -8.57 -2.48
N GLU A 16 -14.24 -8.98 -3.26
CA GLU A 16 -12.84 -9.00 -2.82
C GLU A 16 -12.15 -7.70 -3.22
N LEU A 17 -11.55 -7.02 -2.24
CA LEU A 17 -10.88 -5.74 -2.41
C LEU A 17 -9.37 -5.90 -2.49
N LEU A 18 -8.84 -5.94 -3.71
CA LEU A 18 -7.42 -5.98 -3.98
C LEU A 18 -6.87 -4.56 -4.13
N THR A 19 -6.25 -4.06 -3.06
CA THR A 19 -5.66 -2.71 -3.03
C THR A 19 -4.19 -2.74 -3.37
N ASN A 20 -3.64 -1.60 -3.84
CA ASN A 20 -2.27 -1.54 -4.38
C ASN A 20 -2.00 -2.58 -5.48
N THR A 21 -3.03 -2.98 -6.22
CA THR A 21 -2.97 -4.04 -7.21
C THR A 21 -3.19 -3.45 -8.61
N GLU A 22 -2.35 -3.85 -9.55
CA GLU A 22 -2.41 -3.43 -10.95
C GLU A 22 -2.73 -4.63 -11.83
N LEU A 23 -3.64 -4.47 -12.79
CA LEU A 23 -3.89 -5.47 -13.82
C LEU A 23 -2.74 -5.44 -14.82
N LEU A 24 -2.09 -6.59 -15.02
CA LEU A 24 -1.01 -6.74 -16.00
C LEU A 24 -1.56 -7.20 -17.34
N GLU A 25 -2.31 -8.30 -17.33
CA GLU A 25 -2.81 -8.96 -18.53
C GLU A 25 -4.20 -9.52 -18.26
N LEU A 26 -5.02 -9.57 -19.31
CA LEU A 26 -6.34 -10.17 -19.28
C LEU A 26 -6.46 -11.07 -20.50
N ASP A 27 -6.46 -12.38 -20.27
CA ASP A 27 -6.58 -13.40 -21.30
C ASP A 27 -7.98 -14.01 -21.27
N GLY A 28 -8.45 -14.52 -22.42
CA GLY A 28 -9.68 -15.30 -22.52
C GLY A 28 -10.77 -14.66 -23.36
N GLU A 29 -11.96 -15.26 -23.30
CA GLU A 29 -13.13 -14.91 -24.10
C GLU A 29 -14.34 -14.63 -23.21
N GLN A 30 -15.44 -14.17 -23.80
CA GLN A 30 -16.62 -13.74 -23.05
C GLN A 30 -17.11 -14.85 -22.09
N GLY A 31 -17.05 -14.57 -20.78
CA GLY A 31 -17.48 -15.49 -19.72
C GLY A 31 -16.34 -16.29 -19.08
N ASN A 32 -15.16 -16.37 -19.69
CA ASN A 32 -14.00 -17.09 -19.18
C ASN A 32 -12.75 -16.21 -19.29
N PHE A 33 -12.62 -15.24 -18.38
CA PHE A 33 -11.47 -14.36 -18.31
C PHE A 33 -10.48 -14.83 -17.25
N THR A 34 -9.19 -14.82 -17.59
CA THR A 34 -8.09 -15.01 -16.65
C THR A 34 -7.31 -13.71 -16.55
N ALA A 35 -7.35 -13.07 -15.39
CA ALA A 35 -6.62 -11.84 -15.13
C ALA A 35 -5.29 -12.14 -14.42
N LYS A 36 -4.19 -11.62 -14.95
CA LYS A 36 -2.93 -11.54 -14.22
C LYS A 36 -2.83 -10.20 -13.54
N ILE A 37 -2.73 -10.22 -12.24
CA ILE A 37 -2.65 -9.02 -11.40
C ILE A 37 -1.32 -8.98 -10.64
N LYS A 38 -0.83 -7.78 -10.38
CA LYS A 38 0.37 -7.53 -9.59
C LYS A 38 -0.01 -6.76 -8.34
N GLU A 39 -0.01 -7.43 -7.20
CA GLU A 39 -0.16 -6.78 -5.91
C GLU A 39 1.19 -6.23 -5.44
N LYS A 40 1.24 -4.91 -5.22
CA LYS A 40 2.42 -4.26 -4.66
C LYS A 40 2.42 -4.46 -3.14
N PRO A 41 3.54 -4.93 -2.54
CA PRO A 41 3.59 -5.19 -1.12
C PRO A 41 3.36 -3.89 -0.34
N ARG A 42 2.40 -3.92 0.58
CA ARG A 42 2.14 -2.82 1.52
C ARG A 42 3.19 -2.74 2.65
N PHE A 43 3.95 -3.82 2.84
CA PHE A 43 4.92 -4.03 3.94
C PHE A 43 4.32 -3.93 5.35
N VAL A 44 2.99 -3.95 5.45
CA VAL A 44 2.22 -3.98 6.70
C VAL A 44 1.15 -5.04 6.52
N ASP A 45 1.03 -5.91 7.51
CA ASP A 45 -0.02 -6.92 7.56
C ASP A 45 -1.34 -6.25 7.91
N ILE A 46 -2.28 -6.24 6.95
CA ILE A 46 -3.60 -5.60 7.09
C ILE A 46 -4.40 -6.25 8.21
N SER A 47 -4.25 -7.57 8.42
CA SER A 47 -4.99 -8.30 9.45
C SER A 47 -4.57 -7.91 10.87
N LYS A 48 -3.33 -7.46 11.03
CA LYS A 48 -2.75 -7.04 12.33
C LYS A 48 -2.76 -5.52 12.53
N CYS A 49 -2.95 -4.75 11.46
CA CYS A 49 -2.93 -3.30 11.53
C CYS A 49 -4.22 -2.76 12.15
N THR A 50 -4.11 -2.09 13.30
CA THR A 50 -5.26 -1.47 13.99
C THR A 50 -5.53 -0.03 13.56
N SER A 51 -4.74 0.51 12.63
CA SER A 51 -4.81 1.92 12.22
C SER A 51 -4.62 2.97 13.34
N CYS A 52 -3.89 2.63 14.40
CA CYS A 52 -3.67 3.52 15.55
C CYS A 52 -2.84 4.79 15.24
N GLY A 53 -2.02 4.78 14.18
CA GLY A 53 -1.18 5.92 13.80
C GLY A 53 0.08 6.14 14.65
N GLU A 54 0.40 5.27 15.59
CA GLU A 54 1.62 5.41 16.40
C GLU A 54 2.89 5.31 15.54
N CYS A 55 2.83 4.50 14.49
CA CYS A 55 3.93 4.30 13.55
C CYS A 55 4.34 5.56 12.78
N THR A 56 3.41 6.49 12.50
CA THR A 56 3.75 7.74 11.79
C THR A 56 4.49 8.73 12.69
N LYS A 57 4.20 8.74 13.99
CA LYS A 57 4.85 9.63 14.96
C LYS A 57 6.34 9.35 15.11
N VAL A 58 6.71 8.07 15.11
CA VAL A 58 8.10 7.62 15.27
C VAL A 58 8.90 7.60 13.97
N CYS A 59 8.24 7.78 12.82
CA CYS A 59 8.90 7.65 11.53
C CYS A 59 9.82 8.87 11.26
N PRO A 60 11.14 8.65 11.09
CA PRO A 60 12.08 9.76 10.86
C PRO A 60 12.11 10.25 9.42
N VAL A 61 11.43 9.56 8.49
CA VAL A 61 11.50 9.84 7.05
C VAL A 61 10.28 10.62 6.60
N ASP A 62 10.51 11.81 6.06
CA ASP A 62 9.52 12.65 5.41
C ASP A 62 9.60 12.52 3.88
N THR A 63 8.44 12.45 3.25
CA THR A 63 8.27 12.30 1.80
C THR A 63 7.10 13.16 1.33
N PRO A 64 7.10 13.67 0.10
CA PRO A 64 5.96 14.44 -0.41
C PRO A 64 4.71 13.56 -0.53
N SER A 65 3.56 14.09 -0.10
CA SER A 65 2.27 13.40 -0.15
C SER A 65 1.68 13.42 -1.56
N GLU A 66 1.48 12.25 -2.16
CA GLU A 66 0.85 12.10 -3.47
C GLU A 66 -0.64 12.50 -3.44
N HIS A 67 -1.33 12.29 -2.31
CA HIS A 67 -2.74 12.66 -2.15
C HIS A 67 -2.94 14.19 -2.12
N ASN A 68 -1.98 14.92 -1.54
CA ASN A 68 -2.01 16.39 -1.48
C ASN A 68 -1.19 17.02 -2.63
N GLU A 69 -1.06 16.34 -3.77
CA GLU A 69 -0.33 16.84 -4.94
C GLU A 69 1.11 17.32 -4.66
N LYS A 70 1.79 16.68 -3.70
CA LYS A 70 3.14 17.01 -3.21
C LYS A 70 3.25 18.37 -2.50
N LEU A 71 2.12 19.00 -2.16
CA LEU A 71 2.06 20.29 -1.45
C LEU A 71 2.29 20.15 0.07
N ALA A 72 2.17 18.93 0.60
CA ALA A 72 2.38 18.65 2.02
C ALA A 72 3.31 17.44 2.21
N PRO A 73 4.15 17.44 3.26
CA PRO A 73 4.90 16.26 3.64
C PRO A 73 3.99 15.18 4.24
N ARG A 74 4.36 13.92 4.03
CA ARG A 74 3.85 12.73 4.70
C ARG A 74 5.02 11.85 5.14
N LYS A 75 4.78 10.99 6.12
CA LYS A 75 5.79 10.01 6.55
C LYS A 75 5.95 8.87 5.54
N ALA A 76 7.06 8.15 5.62
CA ALA A 76 7.30 6.97 4.79
C ALA A 76 6.31 5.84 5.07
N ILE A 77 5.93 5.64 6.34
CA ILE A 77 4.71 4.91 6.71
C ILE A 77 3.54 5.88 6.69
N PHE A 78 2.47 5.54 5.98
CA PHE A 78 1.39 6.48 5.72
C PHE A 78 0.06 5.76 5.52
N LYS A 79 -1.01 6.51 5.74
CA LYS A 79 -2.36 6.23 5.26
C LYS A 79 -2.66 7.27 4.18
N GLN A 80 -3.24 6.86 3.04
CA GLN A 80 -3.42 7.76 1.90
C GLN A 80 -4.29 8.98 2.22
N TYR A 81 -5.33 8.77 3.04
CA TYR A 81 -6.17 9.79 3.65
C TYR A 81 -6.84 9.20 4.90
N GLU A 82 -7.38 10.03 5.78
CA GLU A 82 -7.88 9.59 7.10
C GLU A 82 -8.98 8.52 7.03
N GLN A 83 -9.86 8.63 6.02
CA GLN A 83 -10.97 7.69 5.79
C GLN A 83 -10.63 6.60 4.75
N ALA A 84 -9.34 6.34 4.48
CA ALA A 84 -8.95 5.32 3.50
C ALA A 84 -9.43 3.92 3.87
N ILE A 85 -9.84 3.17 2.85
CA ILE A 85 -10.33 1.79 2.94
C ILE A 85 -9.50 0.93 1.97
N PRO A 86 -8.85 -0.15 2.44
CA PRO A 86 -8.81 -0.63 3.82
C PRO A 86 -8.14 0.39 4.74
N GLY A 87 -8.66 0.50 5.97
CA GLY A 87 -8.12 1.37 7.00
C GLY A 87 -6.83 0.79 7.56
N ALA A 88 -5.78 0.71 6.74
CA ALA A 88 -4.48 0.18 7.10
C ALA A 88 -3.37 1.11 6.60
N TYR A 89 -2.25 1.10 7.31
CA TYR A 89 -1.05 1.84 6.93
C TYR A 89 -0.26 1.06 5.87
N GLY A 90 0.49 1.76 5.03
CA GLY A 90 1.47 1.18 4.12
C GLY A 90 2.81 1.89 4.22
N ILE A 91 3.88 1.19 3.87
CA ILE A 91 5.23 1.75 3.85
C ILE A 91 5.66 2.00 2.41
N SER A 92 6.04 3.23 2.09
CA SER A 92 6.65 3.56 0.80
C SER A 92 8.14 3.27 0.87
N LYS A 93 8.55 2.11 0.35
CA LYS A 93 9.96 1.73 0.24
C LYS A 93 10.53 2.25 -1.08
N ARG A 94 11.19 3.41 -1.03
CA ARG A 94 11.81 4.04 -2.22
C ARG A 94 13.20 3.51 -2.55
N SER A 95 13.93 3.00 -1.57
CA SER A 95 15.32 2.58 -1.77
C SER A 95 15.62 1.25 -1.09
N ILE A 96 16.68 0.64 -1.60
CA ILE A 96 17.40 -0.44 -0.94
C ILE A 96 18.25 0.23 0.16
N ALA A 97 18.32 -0.39 1.35
CA ALA A 97 19.14 0.13 2.44
C ALA A 97 20.59 0.37 1.94
N PRO A 98 21.29 1.45 2.34
CA PRO A 98 22.62 1.77 1.82
C PRO A 98 23.60 0.60 1.94
N CYS A 99 23.52 -0.13 3.05
CA CYS A 99 24.31 -1.34 3.28
C CYS A 99 24.09 -2.44 2.24
N LYS A 100 22.87 -2.59 1.71
CA LYS A 100 22.54 -3.55 0.65
C LYS A 100 22.79 -2.98 -0.74
N ALA A 101 22.62 -1.68 -0.93
CA ALA A 101 22.88 -1.01 -2.21
C ALA A 101 24.37 -0.99 -2.55
N THR A 102 25.24 -0.80 -1.55
CA THR A 102 26.69 -0.69 -1.73
C THR A 102 27.41 -2.03 -1.55
N CYS A 103 26.73 -3.09 -1.09
CA CYS A 103 27.39 -4.38 -0.89
C CYS A 103 27.78 -5.02 -2.23
N PRO A 104 29.08 -5.22 -2.51
CA PRO A 104 29.52 -5.86 -3.76
C PRO A 104 29.11 -7.34 -3.85
N ALA A 105 28.76 -7.96 -2.72
CA ALA A 105 28.25 -9.33 -2.66
C ALA A 105 26.71 -9.40 -2.70
N HIS A 106 26.01 -8.27 -2.82
CA HIS A 106 24.54 -8.18 -2.84
C HIS A 106 23.80 -8.85 -1.67
N VAL A 107 24.47 -9.02 -0.52
CA VAL A 107 23.86 -9.65 0.66
C VAL A 107 22.94 -8.68 1.42
N SER A 108 21.81 -9.21 1.94
CA SER A 108 20.84 -8.47 2.74
C SER A 108 21.02 -8.83 4.22
N ILE A 109 21.82 -8.05 4.96
CA ILE A 109 22.10 -8.34 6.39
C ILE A 109 20.89 -8.00 7.30
N GLN A 110 20.03 -7.10 6.85
CA GLN A 110 18.73 -6.84 7.46
C GLN A 110 17.73 -7.73 6.69
N GLY A 111 17.24 -8.77 7.35
CA GLY A 111 16.25 -9.72 6.80
C GLY A 111 15.03 -9.03 6.23
#